data_AF-A0A3C0PA14-F1
#
_entry.id   AF-A0A3C0PA14-F1
#
_cell.length_a   1.000
_cell.length_b   1.000
_cell.length_c   1.000
_cell.angle_alpha   90.00
_cell.angle_beta   90.00
_cell.angle_gamma   90.00
#
_symmetry.space_group_name_H-M   'P 1'
#
loop_
_entity.id
_entity.type
_entity.pdbx_description
1 polymer ?
#
loop_
_entity_poly.entity_id
_entity_poly.type
_entity_poly.pdbx_seq_one_letter_code
_entity_poly.pdbx_strand_id
1 'polypeptide(L)'
;MTMNYSVAMSIMFEILRCKQTAKDLAEEFEISTRTVYRYIDDLCGAGVPIISNAGRYGGFEMSSYYKIREFFLTRNEKSYLINLLKNQNDENAKLLILKLSALATM
;
A
#
# COMPACT_ATOMS: atom_id res chain seq x y z
N MET A 1 13.43 18.40 0.55
CA MET A 1 12.06 18.37 -0.01
C MET A 1 11.37 17.19 0.63
N THR A 2 10.38 17.43 1.48
CA THR A 2 9.68 16.42 2.28
C THR A 2 8.91 15.45 1.37
N MET A 3 8.96 14.16 1.68
CA MET A 3 8.20 13.14 0.97
C MET A 3 6.69 13.37 1.14
N ASN A 4 5.94 13.35 0.04
CA ASN A 4 4.49 13.29 0.13
C ASN A 4 4.09 11.84 0.42
N TYR A 5 3.90 11.53 1.72
CA TYR A 5 3.57 10.20 2.19
C TYR A 5 2.31 9.62 1.54
N SER A 6 1.35 10.45 1.14
CA SER A 6 0.14 10.00 0.42
C SER A 6 0.51 9.36 -0.92
N VAL A 7 1.31 10.06 -1.72
CA VAL A 7 1.73 9.57 -3.05
C VAL A 7 2.68 8.39 -2.93
N ALA A 8 3.61 8.40 -1.98
CA ALA A 8 4.49 7.26 -1.74
C ALA A 8 3.71 5.99 -1.38
N MET A 9 2.67 6.12 -0.55
CA MET A 9 1.79 5.01 -0.20
C MET A 9 0.99 4.50 -1.42
N SER A 10 0.47 5.41 -2.26
CA SER A 10 -0.21 5.02 -3.50
C SER A 10 0.70 4.26 -4.46
N ILE A 11 1.94 4.72 -4.65
CA ILE A 11 2.95 4.01 -5.45
C ILE A 11 3.18 2.59 -4.90
N MET A 12 3.31 2.46 -3.58
CA MET A 12 3.49 1.15 -2.94
C MET A 12 2.30 0.22 -3.23
N PHE A 13 1.07 0.73 -3.16
CA PHE A 13 -0.14 -0.06 -3.45
C PHE A 13 -0.23 -0.49 -4.91
N GLU A 14 0.16 0.35 -5.87
CA GLU A 14 0.15 -0.04 -7.28
C GLU A 14 1.21 -1.12 -7.56
N ILE A 15 2.41 -1.01 -6.97
CA ILE A 15 3.46 -2.05 -7.08
C ILE A 15 3.03 -3.38 -6.42
N LEU A 16 2.20 -3.32 -5.38
CA LEU A 16 1.64 -4.51 -4.73
C LEU A 16 0.65 -5.25 -5.64
N ARG A 17 -0.09 -4.54 -6.48
CA ARG A 17 -1.12 -5.13 -7.36
C ARG A 17 -0.49 -5.76 -8.60
N CYS A 18 0.45 -5.07 -9.22
CA CYS A 18 1.16 -5.56 -10.40
C CYS A 18 2.50 -4.85 -10.58
N LYS A 19 3.30 -5.36 -11.52
CA LYS A 19 4.56 -4.73 -11.90
C LYS A 19 4.29 -3.38 -12.57
N GLN A 20 4.98 -2.35 -12.11
CA GLN A 20 4.83 -0.96 -12.57
C GLN A 20 6.17 -0.40 -13.07
N THR A 21 6.18 0.45 -14.10
CA THR A 21 7.41 1.16 -14.49
C THR A 21 7.52 2.52 -13.82
N ALA A 22 8.74 3.06 -13.72
CA ALA A 22 8.94 4.42 -13.21
C ALA A 22 8.21 5.48 -14.04
N LYS A 23 8.00 5.20 -15.34
CA LYS A 23 7.32 6.10 -16.26
C LYS A 23 5.81 6.07 -16.02
N ASP A 24 5.23 4.89 -15.86
CA ASP A 24 3.79 4.73 -15.61
C ASP A 24 3.39 5.43 -14.31
N LEU A 25 4.16 5.20 -13.23
CA LEU A 25 3.94 5.86 -11.93
C LEU A 25 4.16 7.39 -12.01
N ALA A 26 5.10 7.85 -12.84
CA ALA A 26 5.34 9.28 -13.02
C ALA A 26 4.16 9.97 -13.73
N GLU A 27 3.61 9.34 -14.76
CA GLU A 27 2.46 9.84 -15.50
C GLU A 27 1.18 9.77 -14.66
N GLU A 28 0.93 8.67 -13.96
CA GLU A 28 -0.28 8.48 -13.13
C GLU A 28 -0.37 9.47 -11.97
N PHE A 29 0.75 9.74 -11.29
CA PHE A 29 0.77 10.62 -10.12
C PHE A 29 1.23 12.05 -10.44
N GLU A 30 1.42 12.40 -11.71
CA GLU A 30 1.89 13.71 -12.19
C GLU A 30 3.20 14.17 -11.51
N ILE A 31 4.14 13.24 -11.33
CA ILE A 31 5.44 13.49 -10.70
C ILE A 31 6.60 13.16 -11.64
N SER A 32 7.79 13.68 -11.32
CA SER A 32 8.99 13.31 -12.09
C SER A 32 9.38 11.85 -11.81
N THR A 33 9.96 11.18 -12.82
CA THR A 33 10.57 9.85 -12.62
C THR A 33 11.63 9.86 -11.52
N ARG A 34 12.39 10.95 -11.38
CA ARG A 34 13.33 11.16 -10.26
C ARG A 34 12.63 11.17 -8.89
N THR A 35 11.38 11.62 -8.81
CA THR A 35 10.56 11.55 -7.57
C THR A 35 10.14 10.12 -7.31
N VAL A 36 9.71 9.37 -8.34
CA VAL A 36 9.36 7.95 -8.22
C VAL A 36 10.53 7.14 -7.67
N TYR A 37 11.72 7.24 -8.28
CA TYR A 37 12.91 6.55 -7.79
C TYR A 37 13.22 6.90 -6.34
N ARG A 38 13.14 8.19 -5.97
CA ARG A 38 13.37 8.64 -4.60
C ARG A 38 12.36 8.07 -3.61
N TYR A 39 11.07 8.05 -3.97
CA TYR A 39 10.04 7.47 -3.10
C TYR A 39 10.24 5.97 -2.94
N ILE A 40 10.69 5.29 -3.99
CA ILE A 40 11.02 3.86 -3.91
C ILE A 40 12.23 3.63 -3.01
N ASP A 41 13.28 4.45 -3.12
CA ASP A 41 14.43 4.40 -2.20
C ASP A 41 13.99 4.64 -0.75
N ASP A 42 13.13 5.63 -0.51
CA ASP A 42 12.58 5.96 0.81
C ASP A 42 11.72 4.79 1.36
N LEU A 43 10.87 4.17 0.53
CA LEU A 43 10.06 3.01 0.88
C LEU A 43 10.92 1.78 1.19
N CYS A 44 11.94 1.52 0.37
CA CYS A 44 12.94 0.48 0.63
C CYS A 44 13.68 0.74 1.95
N GLY A 45 14.07 2.00 2.21
CA GLY A 45 14.66 2.42 3.47
C GLY A 45 13.74 2.23 4.68
N ALA A 46 12.42 2.28 4.48
CA ALA A 46 11.41 1.97 5.49
C ALA A 46 11.14 0.45 5.64
N GLY A 47 11.84 -0.40 4.89
CA GLY A 47 11.70 -1.86 4.97
C GLY A 47 10.66 -2.46 4.02
N VAL A 48 10.14 -1.70 3.05
CA VAL A 48 9.26 -2.22 2.00
C VAL A 48 10.09 -2.98 0.96
N PRO A 49 9.84 -4.28 0.70
CA PRO A 49 10.68 -5.09 -0.17
C PRO A 49 10.30 -4.95 -1.65
N ILE A 50 10.60 -3.79 -2.21
CA ILE A 50 10.42 -3.48 -3.63
C ILE A 50 11.65 -3.97 -4.40
N ILE A 51 11.43 -4.81 -5.43
CA ILE A 51 12.46 -5.28 -6.35
C ILE A 51 12.43 -4.40 -7.59
N SER A 52 13.61 -3.90 -8.00
CA SER A 52 13.78 -3.18 -9.26
C SER A 52 14.43 -4.09 -10.30
N ASN A 53 13.72 -4.31 -11.40
CA ASN A 53 14.23 -5.02 -12.57
C ASN A 53 14.68 -3.99 -13.62
N ALA A 54 15.94 -4.05 -14.04
CA ALA A 54 16.48 -3.18 -15.09
C ALA A 54 16.16 -3.72 -16.50
N GLY A 55 15.98 -2.82 -17.47
CA GLY A 55 15.83 -3.16 -18.90
C GLY A 55 14.52 -2.66 -19.54
N ARG A 56 14.34 -2.98 -20.84
CA ARG A 56 13.17 -2.55 -21.64
C ARG A 56 11.82 -3.07 -21.11
N TYR A 57 11.86 -4.22 -20.45
CA TYR A 57 10.72 -4.82 -19.73
C TYR A 57 10.95 -4.78 -18.21
N GLY A 58 11.73 -3.80 -17.74
CA GLY A 58 12.02 -3.58 -16.34
C GLY A 58 10.82 -3.05 -15.56
N GLY A 59 11.05 -2.60 -14.33
CA GLY A 59 10.02 -2.02 -13.47
C GLY A 59 10.20 -2.42 -12.02
N PHE A 60 9.21 -2.07 -11.21
CA PHE A 60 9.13 -2.34 -9.80
C PHE A 60 8.07 -3.38 -9.52
N GLU A 61 8.41 -4.35 -8.70
CA GLU A 61 7.50 -5.41 -8.25
C GLU A 61 7.77 -5.73 -6.78
N MET A 62 6.75 -6.15 -6.04
CA MET A 62 6.95 -6.68 -4.70
C MET A 62 7.68 -8.02 -4.77
N SER A 63 8.58 -8.27 -3.81
CA SER A 63 9.15 -9.61 -3.63
C SER A 63 8.05 -10.65 -3.48
N SER A 64 8.14 -11.75 -4.25
CA SER A 64 7.16 -12.85 -4.24
C SER A 64 6.98 -13.53 -2.88
N TYR A 65 7.96 -13.37 -1.98
CA TYR A 65 7.92 -13.86 -0.60
C TYR A 65 7.28 -12.87 0.37
N TYR A 66 7.06 -11.63 -0.05
CA TYR A 66 6.37 -10.61 0.74
C TYR A 66 4.86 -10.73 0.55
N LYS A 67 4.26 -11.64 1.32
CA LYS A 67 2.87 -11.44 1.71
C LYS A 67 2.88 -10.32 2.74
N ILE A 68 2.25 -9.19 2.45
CA ILE A 68 1.82 -8.29 3.52
C ILE A 68 1.09 -9.19 4.51
N ARG A 69 1.68 -9.39 5.71
CA ARG A 69 1.01 -10.11 6.80
C ARG A 69 -0.38 -9.49 6.87
N GLU A 70 -1.41 -10.31 6.81
CA GLU A 70 -2.77 -9.93 6.42
C GLU A 70 -3.37 -8.77 7.23
N PHE A 71 -2.72 -8.27 8.30
CA PHE A 71 -3.13 -7.08 9.02
C PHE A 71 -1.98 -6.11 9.23
N PHE A 72 -2.04 -5.00 8.48
CA PHE A 72 -1.29 -3.77 8.79
C PHE A 72 -1.88 -3.04 10.02
N LEU A 73 -3.09 -3.44 10.46
CA LEU A 73 -3.78 -2.86 11.61
C LEU A 73 -3.38 -3.57 12.90
N THR A 74 -2.90 -2.79 13.86
CA THR A 74 -2.78 -3.23 15.25
C THR A 74 -4.14 -3.53 15.86
N ARG A 75 -4.16 -4.30 16.96
CA ARG A 75 -5.40 -4.59 17.72
C ARG A 75 -6.14 -3.31 18.14
N ASN A 76 -5.40 -2.25 18.44
CA ASN A 76 -5.96 -0.97 18.89
C ASN A 76 -6.61 -0.21 17.72
N GLU A 77 -5.92 -0.10 16.58
CA GLU A 77 -6.46 0.53 15.36
C GLU A 77 -7.70 -0.20 14.85
N LYS A 78 -7.70 -1.54 14.94
CA LYS A 78 -8.86 -2.37 14.59
C LYS A 78 -10.05 -2.12 15.50
N SER A 79 -9.83 -2.05 16.81
CA SER A 79 -10.88 -1.77 17.79
C SER A 79 -11.47 -0.37 17.58
N TYR A 80 -10.63 0.60 17.28
CA TYR A 80 -11.04 1.96 16.96
C TYR A 80 -11.91 2.01 15.70
N LEU A 81 -11.49 1.36 14.61
CA LEU A 81 -12.24 1.28 13.36
C LEU A 81 -13.60 0.61 13.54
N ILE A 82 -13.66 -0.51 14.29
CA ILE A 82 -14.93 -1.20 14.58
C ILE A 82 -15.87 -0.28 15.38
N ASN A 83 -15.36 0.48 16.34
CA ASN A 83 -16.18 1.41 17.12
C ASN A 83 -16.75 2.54 16.25
N LEU A 84 -15.95 3.07 15.33
CA LEU A 84 -16.38 4.10 14.38
C LEU A 84 -17.48 3.58 13.45
N LEU A 85 -17.29 2.37 12.89
CA LEU A 85 -18.26 1.76 11.98
C LEU A 85 -19.56 1.34 12.67
N LYS A 86 -19.51 0.91 13.94
CA LYS A 86 -20.73 0.58 14.72
C LYS A 86 -21.65 1.79 14.93
N ASN A 87 -21.09 2.99 14.92
CA ASN A 87 -21.86 4.22 15.07
C ASN A 87 -22.50 4.68 13.75
N GLN A 88 -22.09 4.11 12.61
CA GLN A 88 -22.75 4.32 11.32
C GLN A 88 -23.82 3.25 11.08
N ASN A 89 -25.06 3.69 10.86
CA ASN A 89 -26.20 2.80 10.65
C ASN A 89 -26.34 2.40 9.15
N ASP A 90 -25.24 1.98 8.53
CA ASP A 90 -25.15 1.58 7.11
C ASP A 90 -25.02 0.04 6.99
N GLU A 91 -25.67 -0.57 6.00
CA GLU A 91 -25.50 -2.00 5.68
C GLU A 91 -24.06 -2.33 5.28
N ASN A 92 -23.38 -1.41 4.59
CA ASN A 92 -21.97 -1.59 4.22
C ASN A 92 -21.06 -1.61 5.45
N ALA A 93 -21.39 -0.82 6.49
CA ALA A 93 -20.65 -0.82 7.75
C ALA A 93 -20.76 -2.17 8.47
N LYS A 94 -21.94 -2.81 8.46
CA LYS A 94 -22.14 -4.16 9.02
C LYS A 94 -21.29 -5.20 8.28
N LEU A 95 -21.26 -5.13 6.94
CA LEU A 95 -20.46 -6.04 6.11
C LEU A 95 -18.95 -5.86 6.35
N LEU A 96 -18.49 -4.62 6.50
CA LEU A 96 -17.10 -4.31 6.84
C LEU A 96 -16.70 -4.81 8.23
N ILE A 97 -17.57 -4.64 9.23
CA ILE A 97 -17.34 -5.17 10.58
C ILE A 97 -17.21 -6.70 10.57
N LEU A 98 -18.08 -7.39 9.82
CA LEU A 98 -18.03 -8.84 9.63
C LEU A 98 -16.70 -9.29 9.02
N LYS A 99 -16.27 -8.67 7.92
CA LYS A 99 -14.98 -8.95 7.27
C LYS A 99 -13.82 -8.70 8.24
N LEU A 100 -13.79 -7.56 8.92
CA LEU A 100 -12.74 -7.24 9.91
C LEU A 100 -12.70 -8.24 11.06
N SER A 101 -13.85 -8.72 11.54
CA SER A 101 -13.92 -9.70 12.62
C SER A 101 -13.43 -11.09 12.21
N ALA A 102 -13.79 -11.56 11.02
CA ALA A 102 -13.34 -12.86 10.49
C ALA A 102 -11.82 -12.91 10.32
N LEU A 103 -11.26 -11.78 9.94
CA LEU A 103 -9.83 -11.53 9.81
C LEU A 103 -9.07 -11.49 11.16
N ALA A 104 -9.76 -11.50 12.31
CA ALA A 104 -9.13 -11.59 13.64
C ALA A 104 -8.89 -13.04 14.10
N THR A 105 -9.51 -14.00 13.43
CA THR A 105 -9.66 -15.38 13.89
C THR A 105 -8.76 -16.37 13.13
N MET A 106 -8.02 -15.88 12.13
CA MET A 106 -7.00 -16.64 11.39
C MET A 106 -5.59 -16.36 11.91
#